data_AF-F0LIA3-F1
#
_entry.id   AF-F0LIA3-F1
#
_cell.length_a   1.000
_cell.length_b   1.000
_cell.length_c   1.000
_cell.angle_alpha   90.00
_cell.angle_beta   90.00
_cell.angle_gamma   90.00
#
_symmetry.space_group_name_H-M   'P 1'
#
loop_
_entity.id
_entity.type
_entity.pdbx_description
1 polymer ?
#
loop_
_entity_poly.entity_id
_entity_poly.type
_entity_poly.pdbx_seq_one_letter_code
_entity_poly.pdbx_strand_id
1 'polypeptide(L)'
;MKSYFAVAIIFVVLALLFGTFSLERSKNAAINESSATHVNFSNSCIHPGYGEFNVHNILFNTSEKLPPETVFRVAMPRNTTIRIKGIIFAKEYAVKEATSPRDVNKTKCYYDGKAKLKAFIGEPNLGDAWSTIQEKLKEPEELEVEIIPSEVDISLEKNATFEVKINTKNAEEGKTYYIYIVAFGERGWKSWAEIEVKIWKITASSTPRG
;
A
#
# COMPACT_ATOMS: atom_id res chain seq x y z
N MET A 1 22.70 67.88 27.41
CA MET A 1 24.08 67.62 27.00
C MET A 1 24.80 66.94 28.16
N LYS A 2 25.45 65.81 27.86
CA LYS A 2 26.47 65.10 28.68
C LYS A 2 25.95 64.36 29.93
N SER A 3 25.85 63.04 29.79
CA SER A 3 26.41 62.02 30.70
C SER A 3 25.58 60.74 30.77
N TYR A 4 25.41 60.02 29.66
CA TYR A 4 24.94 58.62 29.66
C TYR A 4 25.67 57.74 28.63
N PHE A 5 26.90 58.11 28.25
CA PHE A 5 27.69 57.39 27.24
C PHE A 5 28.95 56.69 27.77
N ALA A 6 29.07 56.52 29.10
CA ALA A 6 30.28 55.99 29.74
C ALA A 6 30.09 54.66 30.50
N VAL A 7 28.99 53.94 30.31
CA VAL A 7 28.73 52.66 31.02
C VAL A 7 28.76 51.43 30.09
N ALA A 8 28.91 51.62 28.77
CA ALA A 8 28.86 50.53 27.80
C ALA A 8 30.22 49.94 27.37
N ILE A 9 31.35 50.36 27.94
CA ILE A 9 32.71 50.00 27.45
C ILE A 9 33.53 49.17 28.48
N ILE A 10 32.96 48.78 29.63
CA ILE A 10 33.73 48.09 30.70
C ILE A 10 33.50 46.57 30.74
N PHE A 11 32.55 45.99 30.01
CA PHE A 11 32.30 44.53 30.04
C PHE A 11 32.93 43.71 28.90
N VAL A 12 33.55 44.34 27.90
CA VAL A 12 34.16 43.62 26.74
C VAL A 12 35.62 43.21 27.00
N VAL A 13 36.27 43.73 28.05
CA VAL A 13 37.70 43.48 28.32
C VAL A 13 37.94 42.29 29.29
N LEU A 14 36.91 41.77 29.97
CA LEU A 14 37.06 40.61 30.87
C LEU A 14 37.07 39.25 30.15
N ALA A 15 36.78 39.20 28.85
CA ALA A 15 36.74 37.97 28.06
C ALA A 15 38.10 37.55 27.48
N LEU A 16 39.19 38.27 27.77
CA LEU A 16 40.51 38.05 27.15
C LEU A 16 41.62 37.67 28.15
N LEU A 17 41.32 37.40 29.42
CA LEU A 17 42.33 37.06 30.44
C LEU A 17 42.21 35.65 31.06
N PHE A 18 41.45 34.76 30.43
CA PHE A 18 41.48 33.31 30.75
C PHE A 18 41.73 32.46 29.48
N GLY A 19 42.84 32.74 28.78
CA GLY A 19 43.66 31.64 28.24
C GLY A 19 44.57 31.14 29.37
N THR A 20 44.99 29.89 29.51
CA THR A 20 45.18 28.76 28.60
C THR A 20 45.54 27.56 29.49
N PHE A 21 44.96 26.36 29.31
CA PHE A 21 45.48 25.03 29.74
C PHE A 21 44.34 24.05 29.38
N SER A 22 44.43 22.95 28.63
CA SER A 22 45.51 22.28 27.89
C SER A 22 44.87 21.52 26.71
N LEU A 23 45.66 21.35 25.67
CA LEU A 23 45.44 20.46 24.54
C LEU A 23 45.79 19.02 24.95
N GLU A 24 44.88 18.06 24.87
CA GLU A 24 45.30 16.67 24.65
C GLU A 24 44.28 15.89 23.81
N ARG A 25 44.80 15.40 22.69
CA ARG A 25 44.14 14.61 21.66
C ARG A 25 44.28 13.14 22.08
N SER A 26 43.17 12.45 22.30
CA SER A 26 43.16 10.98 22.21
C SER A 26 41.92 10.51 21.45
N LYS A 27 42.19 9.84 20.34
CA LYS A 27 41.24 9.04 19.57
C LYS A 27 40.71 7.94 20.47
N ASN A 28 39.40 7.82 20.61
CA ASN A 28 38.74 6.53 20.86
C ASN A 28 37.38 6.55 20.17
N ALA A 29 37.35 5.93 18.98
CA ALA A 29 36.13 5.40 18.40
C ALA A 29 35.80 4.10 19.15
N ALA A 30 34.71 4.11 19.91
CA ALA A 30 33.95 2.94 20.35
C ALA A 30 32.61 3.47 20.88
N ILE A 31 31.54 3.38 20.09
CA ILE A 31 30.46 2.39 20.26
C ILE A 31 29.82 2.49 21.67
N ASN A 32 28.72 3.24 21.78
CA ASN A 32 27.41 2.70 22.19
C ASN A 32 26.35 3.77 22.38
N GLU A 33 25.10 3.29 22.32
CA GLU A 33 23.86 3.90 22.79
C GLU A 33 23.12 4.83 21.81
N SER A 34 22.38 4.16 20.91
CA SER A 34 20.91 4.18 20.96
C SER A 34 20.31 5.36 21.73
N SER A 35 19.88 6.39 21.01
CA SER A 35 18.72 7.16 21.43
C SER A 35 18.05 7.82 20.22
N ALA A 36 17.44 6.99 19.37
CA ALA A 36 16.36 7.45 18.51
C ALA A 36 15.07 7.37 19.32
N THR A 37 14.68 8.48 19.95
CA THR A 37 13.35 8.61 20.56
C THR A 37 12.76 9.95 20.19
N HIS A 38 11.82 9.92 19.25
CA HIS A 38 10.42 10.25 19.53
C HIS A 38 9.61 10.02 18.24
N VAL A 39 9.31 8.75 17.93
CA VAL A 39 8.15 8.47 17.08
C VAL A 39 6.95 8.46 18.01
N ASN A 40 6.20 9.56 18.06
CA ASN A 40 4.88 9.58 18.66
C ASN A 40 3.91 8.84 17.71
N PHE A 41 3.97 7.50 17.71
CA PHE A 41 2.84 6.70 17.29
C PHE A 41 1.78 6.83 18.37
N SER A 42 0.65 7.50 18.08
CA SER A 42 -0.56 7.29 18.89
C SER A 42 -0.96 5.82 18.71
N ASN A 43 -0.59 5.01 19.69
CA ASN A 43 -0.23 3.60 19.54
C ASN A 43 -1.41 2.61 19.60
N SER A 44 -2.60 2.99 19.15
CA SER A 44 -3.83 2.25 19.50
C SER A 44 -4.51 1.51 18.33
N CYS A 45 -3.97 1.58 17.11
CA CYS A 45 -4.65 1.06 15.91
C CYS A 45 -3.90 0.00 15.11
N ILE A 46 -2.82 -0.62 15.58
CA ILE A 46 -2.11 -1.66 14.80
C ILE A 46 -2.34 -3.03 15.42
N HIS A 47 -2.95 -3.96 14.66
CA HIS A 47 -3.30 -5.31 15.12
C HIS A 47 -2.14 -6.31 14.88
N PRO A 48 -1.97 -7.35 15.72
CA PRO A 48 -1.09 -8.47 15.39
C PRO A 48 -1.50 -9.14 14.05
N GLY A 49 -0.60 -9.23 13.07
CA GLY A 49 -0.92 -9.75 11.73
C GLY A 49 -1.40 -8.69 10.72
N TYR A 50 -1.30 -7.41 11.07
CA TYR A 50 -1.52 -6.31 10.13
C TYR A 50 -0.61 -6.45 8.90
N GLY A 51 -1.20 -6.50 7.71
CA GLY A 51 -0.45 -6.69 6.46
C GLY A 51 -0.08 -8.14 6.13
N GLU A 52 -0.37 -9.09 7.02
CA GLU A 52 -0.26 -10.53 6.73
C GLU A 52 -1.55 -11.08 6.12
N PHE A 53 -2.73 -10.56 6.50
CA PHE A 53 -3.99 -11.07 5.98
C PHE A 53 -4.64 -10.14 4.97
N ASN A 54 -5.35 -10.71 3.99
CA ASN A 54 -6.15 -9.95 3.04
C ASN A 54 -7.18 -9.11 3.79
N VAL A 55 -7.13 -7.79 3.62
CA VAL A 55 -8.15 -6.90 4.17
C VAL A 55 -9.50 -7.12 3.50
N HIS A 56 -9.57 -7.64 2.27
CA HIS A 56 -10.80 -7.78 1.48
C HIS A 56 -11.55 -6.44 1.36
N ASN A 57 -10.85 -5.39 0.92
CA ASN A 57 -11.43 -4.06 0.68
C ASN A 57 -11.32 -3.58 -0.78
N ILE A 58 -10.98 -4.48 -1.70
CA ILE A 58 -11.02 -4.23 -3.14
C ILE A 58 -12.23 -4.97 -3.72
N LEU A 59 -13.03 -4.27 -4.52
CA LEU A 59 -14.19 -4.83 -5.22
C LEU A 59 -14.19 -4.39 -6.67
N PHE A 60 -14.63 -5.27 -7.56
CA PHE A 60 -14.84 -4.96 -8.97
C PHE A 60 -16.31 -4.72 -9.27
N ASN A 61 -16.58 -3.72 -10.10
CA ASN A 61 -17.93 -3.32 -10.45
C ASN A 61 -18.45 -4.18 -11.62
N THR A 62 -19.38 -5.08 -11.32
CA THR A 62 -20.12 -5.93 -12.26
C THR A 62 -21.37 -5.20 -12.79
N SER A 63 -21.23 -4.00 -13.37
CA SER A 63 -22.36 -3.12 -13.75
C SER A 63 -23.16 -2.56 -12.57
N GLU A 64 -23.84 -1.43 -12.78
CA GLU A 64 -24.70 -0.79 -11.75
C GLU A 64 -25.82 -1.68 -11.19
N LYS A 65 -26.10 -2.83 -11.84
CA LYS A 65 -27.19 -3.75 -11.47
C LYS A 65 -26.75 -4.95 -10.63
N LEU A 66 -25.46 -5.25 -10.55
CA LEU A 66 -24.97 -6.37 -9.73
C LEU A 66 -24.11 -5.84 -8.56
N PRO A 67 -24.11 -6.55 -7.43
CA PRO A 67 -23.26 -6.20 -6.31
C PRO A 67 -21.78 -6.32 -6.71
N PRO A 68 -20.90 -5.43 -6.24
CA PRO A 68 -19.47 -5.55 -6.47
C PRO A 68 -18.92 -6.88 -5.93
N GLU A 69 -18.03 -7.52 -6.68
CA GLU A 69 -17.46 -8.83 -6.31
C GLU A 69 -15.95 -8.76 -6.09
N THR A 70 -15.42 -9.66 -5.26
CA THR A 70 -13.98 -9.84 -5.04
C THR A 70 -13.31 -10.66 -6.15
N VAL A 71 -14.10 -11.36 -6.97
CA VAL A 71 -13.64 -12.10 -8.15
C VAL A 71 -14.42 -11.65 -9.38
N PHE A 72 -13.75 -11.01 -10.33
CA PHE A 72 -14.36 -10.63 -11.60
C PHE A 72 -14.04 -11.66 -12.69
N ARG A 73 -15.04 -12.17 -13.40
CA ARG A 73 -14.85 -13.20 -14.43
C ARG A 73 -15.22 -12.69 -15.81
N VAL A 74 -14.37 -12.93 -16.79
CA VAL A 74 -14.62 -12.50 -18.17
C VAL A 74 -13.99 -13.47 -19.17
N ALA A 75 -14.71 -13.71 -20.26
CA ALA A 75 -14.21 -14.44 -21.43
C ALA A 75 -14.08 -13.46 -22.61
N MET A 76 -12.94 -13.46 -23.30
CA MET A 76 -12.70 -12.55 -24.43
C MET A 76 -11.73 -13.12 -25.46
N PRO A 77 -11.69 -12.56 -26.69
CA PRO A 77 -10.71 -12.96 -27.68
C PRO A 77 -9.32 -12.42 -27.38
N ARG A 78 -8.33 -13.06 -28.02
CA ARG A 78 -6.99 -12.47 -28.16
C ARG A 78 -7.09 -11.12 -28.91
N ASN A 79 -6.09 -10.26 -28.74
CA ASN A 79 -6.01 -8.95 -29.37
C ASN A 79 -7.16 -7.99 -28.99
N THR A 80 -7.73 -8.18 -27.81
CA THR A 80 -8.77 -7.31 -27.26
C THR A 80 -8.22 -6.58 -26.04
N THR A 81 -8.70 -5.35 -25.82
CA THR A 81 -8.46 -4.63 -24.57
C THR A 81 -9.77 -4.47 -23.83
N ILE A 82 -9.77 -4.83 -22.55
CA ILE A 82 -10.90 -4.58 -21.65
C ILE A 82 -10.53 -3.59 -20.56
N ARG A 83 -11.57 -2.96 -20.00
CA ARG A 83 -11.47 -2.01 -18.88
C ARG A 83 -12.41 -2.45 -17.78
N ILE A 84 -11.87 -2.66 -16.59
CA ILE A 84 -12.63 -3.11 -15.41
C ILE A 84 -12.53 -2.02 -14.37
N LYS A 85 -13.68 -1.53 -13.90
CA LYS A 85 -13.74 -0.55 -12.81
C LYS A 85 -13.63 -1.26 -11.47
N GLY A 86 -12.71 -0.80 -10.64
CA GLY A 86 -12.53 -1.22 -9.26
C GLY A 86 -12.84 -0.10 -8.26
N ILE A 87 -13.17 -0.50 -7.05
CA ILE A 87 -13.34 0.36 -5.89
C ILE A 87 -12.47 -0.21 -4.77
N ILE A 88 -11.82 0.68 -4.03
CA ILE A 88 -11.15 0.36 -2.78
C ILE A 88 -11.65 1.30 -1.69
N PHE A 89 -11.95 0.74 -0.51
CA PHE A 89 -12.64 1.46 0.58
C PHE A 89 -11.94 1.26 1.93
N ALA A 90 -12.15 2.21 2.84
CA ALA A 90 -11.66 2.09 4.21
C ALA A 90 -12.47 1.00 4.94
N LYS A 91 -11.80 -0.06 5.41
CA LYS A 91 -12.47 -1.17 6.09
C LYS A 91 -12.29 -1.09 7.60
N GLU A 92 -13.41 -1.14 8.33
CA GLU A 92 -13.41 -1.17 9.80
C GLU A 92 -12.84 -2.48 10.34
N TYR A 93 -12.06 -2.38 11.42
CA TYR A 93 -11.75 -3.49 12.32
C TYR A 93 -11.75 -3.00 13.76
N ALA A 94 -11.87 -3.94 14.70
CA ALA A 94 -11.83 -3.64 16.12
C ALA A 94 -10.54 -4.20 16.73
N VAL A 95 -9.78 -3.35 17.41
CA VAL A 95 -8.67 -3.78 18.27
C VAL A 95 -9.20 -3.90 19.69
N LYS A 96 -8.95 -5.05 20.32
CA LYS A 96 -9.21 -5.21 21.76
C LYS A 96 -7.98 -4.73 22.50
N GLU A 97 -8.11 -3.62 23.19
CA GLU A 97 -7.09 -3.19 24.14
C GLU A 97 -7.49 -3.72 25.52
N ALA A 98 -6.74 -4.71 25.99
CA ALA A 98 -6.86 -5.20 27.35
C ALA A 98 -5.99 -4.32 28.25
N THR A 99 -6.56 -3.24 28.79
CA THR A 99 -5.90 -2.45 29.85
C THR A 99 -6.03 -3.13 31.22
N SER A 100 -7.01 -4.04 31.37
CA SER A 100 -7.22 -4.90 32.54
C SER A 100 -8.06 -6.13 32.13
N PRO A 101 -7.95 -7.30 32.78
CA PRO A 101 -8.79 -8.47 32.50
C PRO A 101 -10.30 -8.22 32.60
N ARG A 102 -10.71 -7.11 33.26
CA ARG A 102 -12.10 -6.73 33.48
C ARG A 102 -12.58 -5.60 32.56
N ASP A 103 -11.68 -4.93 31.85
CA ASP A 103 -11.97 -3.77 31.00
C ASP A 103 -11.46 -4.05 29.58
N VAL A 104 -12.32 -4.64 28.75
CA VAL A 104 -12.05 -4.81 27.31
C VAL A 104 -12.70 -3.64 26.60
N ASN A 105 -11.94 -2.56 26.39
CA ASN A 105 -12.39 -1.51 25.47
C ASN A 105 -12.11 -1.97 24.02
N LYS A 106 -13.10 -1.78 23.14
CA LYS A 106 -12.96 -2.08 21.72
C LYS A 106 -12.74 -0.76 20.99
N THR A 107 -11.52 -0.52 20.54
CA THR A 107 -11.20 0.63 19.70
C THR A 107 -11.51 0.27 18.25
N LYS A 108 -12.34 1.08 17.59
CA LYS A 108 -12.59 0.97 16.15
C LYS A 108 -11.44 1.62 15.39
N CYS A 109 -10.88 0.90 14.43
CA CYS A 109 -9.80 1.34 13.56
C CYS A 109 -10.12 0.99 12.11
N TYR A 110 -9.35 1.53 11.17
CA TYR A 110 -9.65 1.42 9.74
C TYR A 110 -8.39 1.10 8.93
N TYR A 111 -8.56 0.25 7.92
CA TYR A 111 -7.56 0.06 6.87
C TYR A 111 -7.72 1.18 5.85
N ASP A 112 -7.05 2.30 6.10
CA ASP A 112 -7.18 3.56 5.36
C ASP A 112 -5.81 4.14 4.96
N GLY A 113 -5.82 5.35 4.42
CA GLY A 113 -4.65 6.09 3.98
C GLY A 113 -4.27 5.84 2.53
N LYS A 114 -3.03 6.19 2.18
CA LYS A 114 -2.54 5.98 0.81
C LYS A 114 -2.27 4.51 0.52
N ALA A 115 -2.62 4.06 -0.68
CA ALA A 115 -2.32 2.72 -1.15
C ALA A 115 -1.79 2.72 -2.58
N LYS A 116 -0.80 1.87 -2.82
CA LYS A 116 -0.26 1.59 -4.15
C LYS A 116 -0.85 0.30 -4.69
N LEU A 117 -1.42 0.35 -5.88
CA LEU A 117 -2.01 -0.77 -6.59
C LEU A 117 -0.99 -1.38 -7.57
N LYS A 118 -0.88 -2.70 -7.59
CA LYS A 118 -0.08 -3.47 -8.55
C LYS A 118 -0.85 -4.68 -9.04
N ALA A 119 -0.59 -5.10 -10.27
CA ALA A 119 -1.14 -6.32 -10.85
C ALA A 119 -0.09 -7.43 -10.85
N PHE A 120 -0.54 -8.66 -10.58
CA PHE A 120 0.25 -9.88 -10.65
C PHE A 120 -0.56 -11.00 -11.30
N ILE A 121 0.12 -12.06 -11.75
CA ILE A 121 -0.49 -13.33 -12.16
C ILE A 121 -0.21 -14.36 -11.08
N GLY A 122 -1.21 -15.18 -10.77
CA GLY A 122 -1.11 -16.27 -9.80
C GLY A 122 -1.85 -17.54 -10.23
N GLU A 123 -1.93 -18.47 -9.28
CA GLU A 123 -2.80 -19.65 -9.35
C GLU A 123 -4.23 -19.27 -8.93
N PRO A 124 -5.27 -20.03 -9.30
CA PRO A 124 -6.61 -19.80 -8.76
C PRO A 124 -6.69 -20.09 -7.27
N ASN A 125 -7.61 -19.40 -6.57
CA ASN A 125 -7.94 -19.66 -5.16
C ASN A 125 -6.73 -19.56 -4.21
N LEU A 126 -5.86 -18.58 -4.43
CA LEU A 126 -4.82 -18.28 -3.46
C LEU A 126 -5.44 -17.90 -2.10
N GLY A 127 -4.84 -18.37 -1.01
CA GLY A 127 -5.36 -18.16 0.34
C GLY A 127 -5.28 -16.70 0.82
N ASP A 128 -5.71 -16.48 2.06
CA ASP A 128 -5.82 -15.13 2.64
C ASP A 128 -4.53 -14.60 3.31
N ALA A 129 -3.48 -15.41 3.39
CA ALA A 129 -2.22 -15.05 4.03
C ALA A 129 -1.18 -14.60 2.98
N TRP A 130 -0.65 -13.39 3.14
CA TRP A 130 0.34 -12.76 2.27
C TRP A 130 1.59 -13.63 2.14
N SER A 131 2.09 -14.16 3.27
CA SER A 131 3.23 -15.07 3.29
C SER A 131 3.03 -16.30 2.40
N THR A 132 1.80 -16.76 2.22
CA THR A 132 1.46 -17.93 1.39
C THR A 132 1.37 -17.58 -0.09
N ILE A 133 0.90 -16.38 -0.42
CA ILE A 133 0.61 -16.03 -1.82
C ILE A 133 1.77 -15.31 -2.51
N GLN A 134 2.59 -14.56 -1.77
CA GLN A 134 3.60 -13.67 -2.37
C GLN A 134 4.59 -14.42 -3.27
N GLU A 135 4.96 -15.65 -2.92
CA GLU A 135 5.91 -16.48 -3.66
C GLU A 135 5.29 -17.07 -4.94
N LYS A 136 3.95 -17.09 -5.02
CA LYS A 136 3.18 -17.62 -6.14
C LYS A 136 2.74 -16.53 -7.12
N LEU A 137 2.92 -15.27 -6.76
CA LEU A 137 2.61 -14.13 -7.60
C LEU A 137 3.79 -13.80 -8.51
N LYS A 138 3.51 -13.57 -9.79
CA LYS A 138 4.48 -13.18 -10.82
C LYS A 138 4.03 -11.92 -11.53
N GLU A 139 4.96 -11.20 -12.16
CA GLU A 139 4.57 -10.08 -13.02
C GLU A 139 3.77 -10.58 -14.24
N PRO A 140 2.82 -9.80 -14.74
CA PRO A 140 2.01 -10.18 -15.90
C PRO A 140 2.82 -10.05 -17.20
N GLU A 141 3.75 -10.96 -17.47
CA GLU A 141 4.60 -10.92 -18.68
C GLU A 141 3.80 -11.24 -19.95
N GLU A 142 2.78 -12.09 -19.84
CA GLU A 142 1.95 -12.55 -20.96
C GLU A 142 0.76 -11.62 -21.26
N LEU A 143 0.50 -10.63 -20.39
CA LEU A 143 -0.63 -9.70 -20.50
C LEU A 143 -0.17 -8.28 -20.23
N GLU A 144 -0.57 -7.34 -21.07
CA GLU A 144 -0.35 -5.93 -20.74
C GLU A 144 -1.43 -5.44 -19.79
N VAL A 145 -1.08 -5.31 -18.51
CA VAL A 145 -1.99 -4.85 -17.45
C VAL A 145 -1.57 -3.48 -16.94
N GLU A 146 -2.49 -2.53 -16.99
CA GLU A 146 -2.31 -1.15 -16.55
C GLU A 146 -3.39 -0.79 -15.52
N ILE A 147 -3.01 -0.12 -14.41
CA ILE A 147 -3.94 0.32 -13.36
C ILE A 147 -3.92 1.84 -13.29
N ILE A 148 -5.10 2.47 -13.38
CA ILE A 148 -5.25 3.93 -13.41
C ILE A 148 -6.32 4.39 -12.41
N PRO A 149 -5.98 5.23 -11.42
CA PRO A 149 -4.61 5.54 -10.98
C PRO A 149 -3.97 4.33 -10.28
N SER A 150 -2.64 4.22 -10.34
CA SER A 150 -1.89 3.18 -9.61
C SER A 150 -1.69 3.51 -8.13
N GLU A 151 -2.00 4.74 -7.71
CA GLU A 151 -1.94 5.19 -6.32
C GLU A 151 -3.26 5.88 -5.98
N VAL A 152 -3.78 5.56 -4.80
CA VAL A 152 -5.09 6.01 -4.33
C VAL A 152 -5.00 6.45 -2.87
N ASP A 153 -5.95 7.27 -2.45
CA ASP A 153 -6.10 7.72 -1.07
C ASP A 153 -7.52 7.39 -0.61
N ILE A 154 -7.63 6.59 0.45
CA ILE A 154 -8.88 6.11 1.01
C ILE A 154 -9.08 6.60 2.44
N SER A 155 -10.29 7.00 2.76
CA SER A 155 -10.69 7.37 4.12
C SER A 155 -12.12 6.90 4.40
N LEU A 156 -12.57 7.05 5.64
CA LEU A 156 -13.92 6.70 6.09
C LEU A 156 -15.04 7.28 5.22
N GLU A 157 -14.86 8.51 4.76
CA GLU A 157 -15.86 9.26 4.01
C GLU A 157 -15.64 9.17 2.49
N LYS A 158 -14.52 8.54 2.07
CA LYS A 158 -14.04 8.59 0.70
C LYS A 158 -13.46 7.26 0.27
N ASN A 159 -14.23 6.53 -0.53
CA ASN A 159 -13.73 5.42 -1.32
C ASN A 159 -12.93 5.96 -2.52
N ALA A 160 -11.95 5.19 -2.96
CA ALA A 160 -11.23 5.48 -4.19
C ALA A 160 -11.68 4.53 -5.30
N THR A 161 -11.71 5.04 -6.52
CA THR A 161 -11.98 4.25 -7.73
C THR A 161 -10.71 4.10 -8.54
N PHE A 162 -10.59 2.99 -9.24
CA PHE A 162 -9.51 2.74 -10.20
C PHE A 162 -10.05 1.96 -11.41
N GLU A 163 -9.28 1.93 -12.48
CA GLU A 163 -9.56 1.13 -13.66
C GLU A 163 -8.38 0.20 -13.93
N VAL A 164 -8.69 -1.07 -14.19
CA VAL A 164 -7.73 -2.06 -14.68
C VAL A 164 -7.96 -2.23 -16.17
N LYS A 165 -6.93 -1.94 -16.96
CA LYS A 165 -6.92 -2.15 -18.40
C LYS A 165 -6.07 -3.37 -18.71
N ILE A 166 -6.66 -4.34 -19.38
CA ILE A 166 -6.01 -5.62 -19.71
C ILE A 166 -6.02 -5.77 -21.23
N ASN A 167 -4.85 -5.86 -21.83
CA ASN A 167 -4.68 -6.09 -23.25
C ASN A 167 -4.15 -7.51 -23.50
N THR A 168 -4.91 -8.28 -24.28
CA THR A 168 -4.68 -9.72 -24.52
C THR A 168 -3.88 -10.01 -25.79
N LYS A 169 -3.15 -9.03 -26.34
CA LYS A 169 -2.39 -9.24 -27.60
C LYS A 169 -1.34 -10.36 -27.52
N ASN A 170 -0.70 -10.51 -26.36
CA ASN A 170 0.34 -11.52 -26.12
C ASN A 170 -0.20 -12.79 -25.44
N ALA A 171 -1.51 -12.84 -25.19
CA ALA A 171 -2.13 -13.93 -24.47
C ALA A 171 -2.22 -15.22 -25.32
N GLU A 172 -2.13 -16.36 -24.65
CA GLU A 172 -2.29 -17.68 -25.26
C GLU A 172 -3.78 -18.04 -25.40
N GLU A 173 -4.18 -18.53 -26.57
CA GLU A 173 -5.57 -18.94 -26.81
C GLU A 173 -5.93 -20.22 -26.05
N GLY A 174 -7.10 -20.22 -25.40
CA GLY A 174 -7.57 -21.34 -24.59
C GLY A 174 -7.07 -21.31 -23.14
N LYS A 175 -6.12 -20.43 -22.81
CA LYS A 175 -5.59 -20.25 -21.46
C LYS A 175 -6.50 -19.36 -20.62
N THR A 176 -6.53 -19.64 -19.31
CA THR A 176 -7.15 -18.79 -18.30
C THR A 176 -6.04 -18.12 -17.48
N TYR A 177 -6.15 -16.81 -17.30
CA TYR A 177 -5.25 -16.01 -16.47
C TYR A 177 -5.96 -15.57 -15.21
N TYR A 178 -5.30 -15.72 -14.05
CA TYR A 178 -5.79 -15.24 -12.76
C TYR A 178 -4.96 -14.02 -12.36
N ILE A 179 -5.50 -12.83 -12.60
CA ILE A 179 -4.83 -11.57 -12.33
C ILE A 179 -5.22 -11.09 -10.93
N TYR A 180 -4.23 -10.90 -10.07
CA TYR A 180 -4.40 -10.38 -8.73
C TYR A 180 -4.08 -8.89 -8.71
N ILE A 181 -5.07 -8.07 -8.34
CA ILE A 181 -4.88 -6.64 -8.07
C ILE A 181 -4.59 -6.50 -6.59
N VAL A 182 -3.37 -6.11 -6.24
CA VAL A 182 -2.88 -6.01 -4.86
C VAL A 182 -2.71 -4.54 -4.48
N ALA A 183 -3.35 -4.13 -3.38
CA ALA A 183 -3.13 -2.86 -2.71
C ALA A 183 -2.10 -3.01 -1.59
N PHE A 184 -1.08 -2.15 -1.61
CA PHE A 184 -0.09 -1.98 -0.55
C PHE A 184 -0.35 -0.65 0.16
N GLY A 185 -0.94 -0.72 1.35
CA GLY A 185 -1.22 0.46 2.18
C GLY A 185 0.03 1.02 2.85
N GLU A 186 0.12 2.34 2.97
CA GLU A 186 1.27 3.03 3.56
C GLU A 186 1.53 2.65 5.03
N ARG A 187 0.49 2.22 5.75
CA ARG A 187 0.58 1.72 7.13
C ARG A 187 0.95 0.24 7.24
N GLY A 188 1.19 -0.44 6.10
CA GLY A 188 1.64 -1.83 6.03
C GLY A 188 0.54 -2.86 5.73
N TRP A 189 -0.73 -2.45 5.70
CA TRP A 189 -1.83 -3.35 5.34
C TRP A 189 -1.77 -3.75 3.86
N LYS A 190 -2.35 -4.90 3.54
CA LYS A 190 -2.45 -5.40 2.16
C LYS A 190 -3.86 -5.89 1.88
N SER A 191 -4.31 -5.71 0.64
CA SER A 191 -5.52 -6.35 0.16
C SER A 191 -5.33 -6.81 -1.26
N TRP A 192 -6.06 -7.84 -1.66
CA TRP A 192 -6.07 -8.29 -3.05
C TRP A 192 -7.45 -8.78 -3.46
N ALA A 193 -7.73 -8.64 -4.75
CA ALA A 193 -8.90 -9.17 -5.44
C ALA A 193 -8.50 -9.80 -6.77
N GLU A 194 -9.28 -10.76 -7.25
CA GLU A 194 -8.95 -11.59 -8.41
C GLU A 194 -9.77 -11.16 -9.65
N ILE A 195 -9.13 -11.20 -10.82
CA ILE A 195 -9.77 -11.10 -12.12
C ILE A 195 -9.41 -12.37 -12.91
N GLU A 196 -10.40 -13.20 -13.18
CA GLU A 196 -10.29 -14.38 -14.02
C GLU A 196 -10.58 -14.01 -15.47
N VAL A 197 -9.57 -14.15 -16.34
CA VAL A 197 -9.65 -13.85 -17.76
C VAL A 197 -9.44 -15.12 -18.58
N LYS A 198 -10.51 -15.61 -19.22
CA LYS A 198 -10.43 -16.73 -20.16
C LYS A 198 -10.28 -16.24 -21.60
N ILE A 199 -9.22 -16.66 -22.27
CA ILE A 199 -9.00 -16.36 -23.68
C ILE A 199 -9.65 -17.46 -24.53
N TRP A 200 -10.72 -17.14 -25.25
CA TRP A 200 -11.35 -18.13 -26.15
C TRP A 200 -10.66 -18.18 -27.53
N LYS A 201 -10.83 -19.29 -28.24
CA LYS A 201 -10.40 -19.41 -29.64
C LYS A 201 -11.40 -18.74 -30.56
N ILE A 202 -10.92 -17.89 -31.46
CA ILE A 202 -11.73 -17.45 -32.60
C ILE A 202 -11.65 -18.57 -33.65
N THR A 203 -12.66 -19.44 -33.71
CA THR A 203 -12.81 -20.33 -34.85
C THR A 203 -13.23 -19.46 -36.03
N ALA A 204 -12.33 -19.22 -36.98
CA ALA A 204 -12.69 -18.55 -38.22
C ALA A 204 -13.85 -19.34 -38.85
N SER A 205 -15.03 -18.71 -38.98
CA SER A 205 -16.13 -19.35 -39.68
C SER A 205 -15.70 -19.55 -41.12
N SER A 206 -15.73 -20.79 -41.59
CA SER A 206 -15.47 -21.12 -42.98
C SER A 206 -16.49 -20.38 -43.84
N THR A 207 -16.05 -19.32 -44.52
CA THR A 207 -16.84 -18.67 -45.56
C THR A 207 -17.18 -19.74 -46.61
N PRO A 208 -18.46 -20.02 -46.92
CA PRO A 208 -18.78 -20.88 -48.03
C PRO A 208 -18.32 -20.15 -49.31
N ARG A 209 -17.41 -20.77 -50.06
CA ARG A 209 -17.14 -20.34 -51.43
C ARG A 209 -18.39 -20.69 -52.24
N GLY A 210 -19.12 -19.66 -52.65
CA GLY A 210 -20.14 -19.76 -53.69
C GLY A 210 -19.52 -20.00 -55.06
#